data_AF-A0A8T2SY39-F1
#
_entry.id   AF-A0A8T2SY39-F1
#
_cell.length_a   1.000
_cell.length_b   1.000
_cell.length_c   1.000
_cell.angle_alpha   90.00
_cell.angle_beta   90.00
_cell.angle_gamma   90.00
#
_symmetry.space_group_name_H-M   'P 1'
#
loop_
_entity.id
_entity.type
_entity.pdbx_description
1 polymer ?
#
loop_
_entity_poly.entity_id
_entity_poly.type
_entity_poly.pdbx_seq_one_letter_code
_entity_poly.pdbx_strand_id
1 'polypeptide(L)'
;MSESHQRQMQVFGDNPNRFINGYSEEFERSFLEHVKRSHRFSRVAATVLYNEYISDRHHVHMNATQWATLTEFVKYLGRTGKCKVEETEKGWFVTYIDREPETLLRERLKNKRERAEVADEERHEREIEQQIARAAKSMRPVMSSDDPDLEEKKQLQRNIENEKVAFALTSARLKTGKEIDNAQGIDESKALRKTSSVFSGDDNSKNSEERSIFANSETQERAHSFALSKGKDISGSKQRDAKGGAIALAQLMEEEEKAKEKVNRKDYWLVEGLIVKVMSKSLAEHGYYKQKGIVSKVIGKYVAEVKMLDGGAILKVDQEELETVIPQIGGLVKIVNGAYRGSNARLLSIDTAKFTAKVQIEKGLYDGRILNAIEYEDICKLSLS
;
A
#
# COMPACT_ATOMS: atom_id res chain seq x y z
N MET A 1 -1.88 -58.34 12.82
CA MET A 1 -1.35 -56.97 13.00
C MET A 1 0.07 -56.93 12.45
N SER A 2 0.55 -55.79 11.97
CA SER A 2 1.93 -55.67 11.45
C SER A 2 2.94 -55.55 12.59
N GLU A 3 4.14 -56.10 12.40
CA GLU A 3 5.27 -55.91 13.32
C GLU A 3 5.60 -54.40 13.48
N SER A 4 5.49 -53.61 12.41
CA SER A 4 5.67 -52.15 12.46
C SER A 4 4.67 -51.46 13.39
N HIS A 5 3.44 -51.97 13.48
CA HIS A 5 2.41 -51.45 14.37
C HIS A 5 2.67 -51.87 15.83
N GLN A 6 3.08 -53.12 16.08
CA GLN A 6 3.53 -53.55 17.42
C GLN A 6 4.74 -52.76 17.90
N ARG A 7 5.73 -52.52 17.03
CA ARG A 7 6.91 -51.72 17.35
C ARG A 7 6.56 -50.25 17.64
N GLN A 8 5.59 -49.67 16.91
CA GLN A 8 5.02 -48.36 17.25
C GLN A 8 4.29 -48.35 18.60
N MET A 9 3.53 -49.39 18.94
CA MET A 9 2.86 -49.51 20.24
C MET A 9 3.85 -49.64 21.41
N GLN A 10 4.96 -50.39 21.23
CA GLN A 10 6.04 -50.44 22.22
C GLN A 10 6.72 -49.09 22.41
N VAL A 11 7.13 -48.45 21.31
CA VAL A 11 7.77 -47.12 21.33
C VAL A 11 6.86 -46.05 21.95
N PHE A 12 5.54 -46.13 21.73
CA PHE A 12 4.56 -45.28 22.40
C PHE A 12 4.45 -45.59 23.91
N GLY A 13 4.49 -46.86 24.30
CA GLY A 13 4.47 -47.29 25.70
C GLY A 13 5.71 -46.86 26.50
N ASP A 14 6.89 -46.85 25.88
CA ASP A 14 8.14 -46.46 26.54
C ASP A 14 8.20 -44.95 26.86
N ASN A 15 7.61 -44.08 26.02
CA ASN A 15 7.74 -42.62 26.13
C ASN A 15 6.45 -41.86 25.70
N PRO A 16 5.26 -42.14 26.26
CA PRO A 16 3.98 -41.63 25.75
C PRO A 16 3.92 -40.10 25.69
N ASN A 17 4.43 -39.42 26.73
CA ASN A 17 4.44 -37.96 26.81
C ASN A 17 5.16 -37.30 25.61
N ARG A 18 6.21 -37.92 25.05
CA ARG A 18 6.95 -37.34 23.92
C ARG A 18 6.12 -37.34 22.64
N PHE A 19 5.35 -38.40 22.41
CA PHE A 19 4.49 -38.52 21.22
C PHE A 19 3.24 -37.65 21.37
N ILE A 20 2.62 -37.64 22.55
CA ILE A 20 1.47 -36.77 22.85
C ILE A 20 1.86 -35.30 22.68
N ASN A 21 3.03 -34.87 23.17
CA ASN A 21 3.51 -33.49 22.97
C ASN A 21 3.73 -33.17 21.48
N GLY A 22 4.38 -34.06 20.72
CA GLY A 22 4.61 -33.85 19.28
C GLY A 22 3.32 -33.70 18.48
N TYR A 23 2.34 -34.59 18.68
CA TYR A 23 1.02 -34.46 18.04
C TYR A 23 0.24 -33.24 18.54
N SER A 24 0.45 -32.79 19.78
CA SER A 24 -0.18 -31.57 20.31
C SER A 24 0.40 -30.29 19.69
N GLU A 25 1.71 -30.24 19.47
CA GLU A 25 2.37 -29.13 18.75
C GLU A 25 1.96 -29.10 17.27
N GLU A 26 1.90 -30.27 16.62
CA GLU A 26 1.46 -30.39 15.23
C GLU A 26 -0.02 -30.04 15.05
N PHE A 27 -0.89 -30.49 15.97
CA PHE A 27 -2.30 -30.11 16.02
C PHE A 27 -2.48 -28.61 16.24
N GLU A 28 -1.81 -28.02 17.23
CA GLU A 28 -1.94 -26.59 17.52
C GLU A 28 -1.48 -25.76 16.32
N ARG A 29 -0.33 -26.08 15.74
CA ARG A 29 0.19 -25.41 14.56
C ARG A 29 -0.81 -25.49 13.41
N SER A 30 -1.26 -26.70 13.06
CA SER A 30 -2.16 -26.94 11.92
C SER A 30 -3.53 -26.26 12.12
N PHE A 31 -4.05 -26.27 13.35
CA PHE A 31 -5.28 -25.57 13.70
C PHE A 31 -5.12 -24.04 13.60
N LEU A 32 -4.04 -23.48 14.15
CA LEU A 32 -3.77 -22.04 14.06
C LEU A 32 -3.46 -21.60 12.62
N GLU A 33 -2.83 -22.45 11.81
CA GLU A 33 -2.60 -22.22 10.37
C GLU A 33 -3.92 -22.22 9.59
N HIS A 34 -4.87 -23.12 9.91
CA HIS A 34 -6.23 -23.07 9.38
C HIS A 34 -6.94 -21.76 9.77
N VAL A 35 -6.94 -21.38 11.05
CA VAL A 35 -7.56 -20.13 11.53
C VAL A 35 -6.91 -18.89 10.87
N LYS A 36 -5.58 -18.88 10.69
CA LYS A 36 -4.83 -17.85 9.95
C LYS A 36 -5.19 -17.76 8.46
N ARG A 37 -5.79 -18.80 7.89
CA ARG A 37 -6.21 -18.87 6.48
C ARG A 37 -7.68 -18.50 6.29
N SER A 38 -8.59 -19.02 7.12
CA SER A 38 -10.03 -18.80 6.99
C SER A 38 -10.55 -17.57 7.75
N HIS A 39 -10.08 -17.32 8.97
CA HIS A 39 -10.76 -16.42 9.93
C HIS A 39 -9.83 -15.42 10.65
N ARG A 40 -8.89 -14.80 9.91
CA ARG A 40 -7.86 -13.87 10.45
C ARG A 40 -8.37 -12.79 11.40
N PHE A 41 -9.50 -12.16 11.09
CA PHE A 41 -10.05 -11.00 11.82
C PHE A 41 -11.47 -11.24 12.34
N SER A 42 -11.99 -12.47 12.16
CA SER A 42 -13.36 -12.84 12.47
C SER A 42 -13.45 -13.44 13.88
N ARG A 43 -14.48 -13.05 14.63
CA ARG A 43 -14.90 -13.78 15.84
C ARG A 43 -15.77 -14.96 15.41
N VAL A 44 -15.30 -16.19 15.65
CA VAL A 44 -15.96 -17.42 15.17
C VAL A 44 -16.15 -18.42 16.31
N ALA A 45 -17.22 -19.21 16.26
CA ALA A 45 -17.47 -20.27 17.24
C ALA A 45 -16.43 -21.40 17.08
N ALA A 46 -15.84 -21.86 18.19
CA ALA A 46 -14.79 -22.88 18.19
C ALA A 46 -15.20 -24.17 17.48
N THR A 47 -16.45 -24.60 17.62
CA THR A 47 -17.01 -25.78 16.97
C THR A 47 -17.01 -25.66 15.44
N VAL A 48 -17.21 -24.45 14.89
CA VAL A 48 -17.13 -24.21 13.44
C VAL A 48 -15.68 -24.33 12.98
N LEU A 49 -14.74 -23.68 13.67
CA LEU A 49 -13.30 -23.79 13.37
C LEU A 49 -12.79 -25.23 13.42
N TYR A 50 -13.26 -26.01 14.40
CA TYR A 50 -12.91 -27.43 14.52
C TYR A 50 -13.52 -28.28 13.40
N ASN A 51 -14.79 -28.07 13.06
CA ASN A 51 -15.47 -28.78 11.97
C ASN A 51 -14.85 -28.46 10.60
N GLU A 52 -14.42 -27.22 10.37
CA GLU A 52 -13.65 -26.84 9.18
C GLU A 52 -12.26 -27.51 9.18
N TYR A 53 -11.56 -27.52 10.31
CA TYR A 53 -10.23 -28.14 10.43
C TYR A 53 -10.25 -29.66 10.17
N ILE A 54 -11.21 -30.40 10.74
CA ILE A 54 -11.33 -31.85 10.53
C ILE A 54 -11.85 -32.23 9.12
N SER A 55 -12.18 -31.25 8.26
CA SER A 55 -12.57 -31.51 6.87
C SER A 55 -11.37 -31.83 5.96
N ASP A 56 -10.14 -31.49 6.36
CA ASP A 56 -8.93 -31.95 5.67
C ASP A 56 -8.70 -33.44 5.93
N ARG A 57 -8.30 -34.19 4.89
CA ARG A 57 -7.99 -35.62 5.00
C ARG A 57 -6.74 -35.90 5.84
N HIS A 58 -5.86 -34.92 6.01
CA HIS A 58 -4.55 -35.06 6.66
C HIS A 58 -4.47 -34.34 8.01
N HIS A 59 -5.60 -33.96 8.60
CA HIS A 59 -5.61 -33.32 9.92
C HIS A 59 -5.16 -34.29 11.03
N VAL A 60 -4.41 -33.79 12.01
CA VAL A 60 -4.22 -34.51 13.28
C VAL A 60 -5.53 -34.44 14.06
N HIS A 61 -6.12 -35.58 14.43
CA HIS A 61 -7.37 -35.59 15.19
C HIS A 61 -7.12 -35.30 16.69
N MET A 62 -8.06 -34.61 17.35
CA MET A 62 -7.91 -34.12 18.73
C MET A 62 -7.58 -35.24 19.74
N ASN A 63 -8.12 -36.44 19.53
CA ASN A 63 -7.85 -37.63 20.35
C ASN A 63 -6.36 -38.07 20.38
N ALA A 64 -5.51 -37.58 19.48
CA ALA A 64 -4.07 -37.84 19.48
C ALA A 64 -3.26 -36.83 20.34
N THR A 65 -3.93 -35.82 20.90
CA THR A 65 -3.31 -34.70 21.62
C THR A 65 -3.52 -34.80 23.14
N GLN A 66 -2.88 -33.90 23.88
CA GLN A 66 -3.08 -33.74 25.33
C GLN A 66 -4.45 -33.17 25.73
N TRP A 67 -5.26 -32.66 24.78
CA TRP A 67 -6.53 -32.00 25.07
C TRP A 67 -7.71 -32.95 24.86
N ALA A 68 -8.38 -33.32 25.95
CA ALA A 68 -9.49 -34.29 25.90
C ALA A 68 -10.77 -33.68 25.33
N THR A 69 -10.90 -32.34 25.31
CA THR A 69 -12.06 -31.64 24.75
C THR A 69 -11.66 -30.36 24.01
N LEU A 70 -12.46 -29.97 23.02
CA LEU A 70 -12.29 -28.71 22.29
C LEU A 70 -12.31 -27.49 23.24
N THR A 71 -13.16 -27.53 24.27
CA THR A 71 -13.24 -26.50 25.32
C THR A 71 -11.92 -26.34 26.08
N GLU A 72 -11.21 -27.43 26.34
CA GLU A 72 -9.92 -27.41 27.03
C GLU A 72 -8.81 -26.80 26.15
N PHE A 73 -8.74 -27.22 24.89
CA PHE A 73 -7.83 -26.64 23.89
C PHE A 73 -8.09 -25.14 23.68
N VAL A 74 -9.35 -24.72 23.58
CA VAL A 74 -9.74 -23.31 23.47
C VAL A 74 -9.33 -22.50 24.71
N LYS A 75 -9.52 -23.05 25.92
CA LYS A 75 -9.02 -22.44 27.17
C LYS A 75 -7.49 -22.34 27.18
N TYR A 76 -6.77 -23.30 26.60
CA TYR A 76 -5.32 -23.25 26.42
C TYR A 76 -4.87 -22.16 25.41
N LEU A 77 -5.55 -22.00 24.27
CA LEU A 77 -5.28 -20.92 23.31
C LEU A 77 -5.49 -19.53 23.90
N GLY A 78 -6.46 -19.38 24.81
CA GLY A 78 -6.66 -18.17 25.61
C GLY A 78 -5.51 -17.94 26.61
N ARG A 79 -5.13 -18.96 27.40
CA ARG A 79 -4.03 -18.87 28.38
C ARG A 79 -2.67 -18.54 27.75
N THR A 80 -2.40 -19.05 26.55
CA THR A 80 -1.16 -18.74 25.79
C THR A 80 -1.21 -17.38 25.10
N GLY A 81 -2.37 -16.71 25.06
CA GLY A 81 -2.58 -15.44 24.38
C GLY A 81 -2.39 -15.51 22.87
N LYS A 82 -2.59 -16.69 22.26
CA LYS A 82 -2.53 -16.90 20.80
C LYS A 82 -3.87 -16.55 20.14
N CYS A 83 -4.97 -16.68 20.89
CA CYS A 83 -6.30 -16.21 20.49
C CYS A 83 -6.97 -15.46 21.64
N LYS A 84 -7.84 -14.50 21.33
CA LYS A 84 -8.81 -13.95 22.27
C LYS A 84 -9.98 -14.94 22.33
N VAL A 85 -10.41 -15.30 23.54
CA VAL A 85 -11.43 -16.31 23.77
C VAL A 85 -12.55 -15.71 24.62
N GLU A 86 -13.79 -15.89 24.19
CA GLU A 86 -14.98 -15.34 24.84
C GLU A 86 -16.05 -16.44 24.97
N GLU A 87 -16.40 -16.79 26.21
CA GLU A 87 -17.50 -17.70 26.51
C GLU A 87 -18.85 -16.97 26.38
N THR A 88 -19.86 -17.65 25.84
CA THR A 88 -21.22 -17.12 25.68
C THR A 88 -22.25 -18.24 25.84
N GLU A 89 -23.53 -17.88 25.98
CA GLU A 89 -24.67 -18.81 25.99
C GLU A 89 -24.72 -19.75 24.76
N LYS A 90 -24.15 -19.32 23.62
CA LYS A 90 -24.08 -20.10 22.37
C LYS A 90 -22.76 -20.89 22.23
N GLY A 91 -21.99 -20.98 23.31
CA GLY A 91 -20.70 -21.67 23.37
C GLY A 91 -19.50 -20.74 23.24
N TRP A 92 -18.35 -21.34 22.94
CA TRP A 92 -17.04 -20.70 22.94
C TRP A 92 -16.75 -20.01 21.62
N PHE A 93 -16.44 -18.71 21.68
CA PHE A 93 -15.97 -17.94 20.54
C PHE A 93 -14.47 -17.66 20.63
N VAL A 94 -13.81 -17.69 19.48
CA VAL A 94 -12.38 -17.50 19.29
C VAL A 94 -12.18 -16.40 18.26
N THR A 95 -11.27 -15.48 18.54
CA THR A 95 -10.74 -14.49 17.59
C THR A 95 -9.23 -14.63 17.56
N TYR A 96 -8.63 -14.75 16.39
CA TYR A 96 -7.18 -14.89 16.29
C TYR A 96 -6.47 -13.60 16.74
N ILE A 97 -5.39 -13.73 17.52
CA ILE A 97 -4.50 -12.60 17.83
C ILE A 97 -3.27 -12.74 16.97
N ASP A 98 -3.27 -12.03 15.84
CA ASP A 98 -2.07 -11.93 15.03
C ASP A 98 -0.99 -11.12 15.75
N ARG A 99 0.23 -11.65 15.75
CA ARG A 99 1.43 -11.02 16.31
C ARG A 99 2.45 -10.64 15.23
N GLU A 100 2.12 -10.84 13.95
CA GLU A 100 2.91 -10.30 12.84
C GLU A 100 2.85 -8.75 12.85
N PRO A 101 3.96 -8.05 12.55
CA PRO A 101 4.05 -6.59 12.73
C PRO A 101 3.14 -5.80 11.77
N GLU A 102 2.71 -6.41 10.66
CA GLU A 102 1.89 -5.79 9.62
C GLU A 102 0.44 -5.50 10.09
N THR A 103 -0.15 -6.40 10.87
CA THR A 103 -1.52 -6.22 11.40
C THR A 103 -1.54 -5.25 12.57
N LEU A 104 -0.53 -5.27 13.44
CA LEU A 104 -0.31 -4.20 14.43
C LEU A 104 -0.12 -2.83 13.77
N LEU A 105 0.56 -2.75 12.61
CA LEU A 105 0.67 -1.52 11.84
C LEU A 105 -0.69 -1.10 11.26
N ARG A 106 -1.49 -2.03 10.73
CA ARG A 106 -2.83 -1.77 10.18
C ARG A 106 -3.86 -1.34 11.24
N GLU A 107 -3.79 -1.89 12.44
CA GLU A 107 -4.63 -1.46 13.56
C GLU A 107 -4.20 -0.09 14.10
N ARG A 108 -2.89 0.17 14.22
CA ARG A 108 -2.36 1.52 14.52
C ARG A 108 -2.76 2.54 13.45
N LEU A 109 -2.76 2.17 12.17
CA LEU A 109 -3.25 3.00 11.06
C LEU A 109 -4.73 3.35 11.23
N LYS A 110 -5.58 2.37 11.53
CA LYS A 110 -7.02 2.59 11.78
C LYS A 110 -7.25 3.49 13.00
N ASN A 111 -6.57 3.23 14.11
CA ASN A 111 -6.71 4.02 15.34
C ASN A 111 -6.09 5.43 15.22
N LYS A 112 -5.01 5.61 14.43
CA LYS A 112 -4.43 6.93 14.08
C LYS A 112 -5.38 7.73 13.18
N ARG A 113 -6.10 7.06 12.28
CA ARG A 113 -7.18 7.67 11.48
C ARG A 113 -8.38 8.06 12.34
N GLU A 114 -8.96 7.13 13.09
CA GLU A 114 -10.17 7.40 13.91
C GLU A 114 -9.91 8.50 14.94
N ARG A 115 -8.71 8.54 15.54
CA ARG A 115 -8.30 9.64 16.43
C ARG A 115 -8.10 10.98 15.72
N ALA A 116 -7.72 10.99 14.44
CA ALA A 116 -7.65 12.21 13.65
C ALA A 116 -9.05 12.68 13.22
N GLU A 117 -9.90 11.75 12.80
CA GLU A 117 -11.30 11.99 12.40
C GLU A 117 -12.09 12.62 13.58
N VAL A 118 -11.97 12.07 14.80
CA VAL A 118 -12.52 12.67 16.03
C VAL A 118 -11.88 14.02 16.39
N ALA A 119 -10.57 14.20 16.18
CA ALA A 119 -9.89 15.45 16.51
C ALA A 119 -10.15 16.59 15.50
N ASP A 120 -10.60 16.28 14.29
CA ASP A 120 -11.08 17.25 13.31
C ASP A 120 -12.59 17.49 13.45
N GLU A 121 -13.37 16.49 13.86
CA GLU A 121 -14.77 16.63 14.25
C GLU A 121 -14.92 17.55 15.48
N GLU A 122 -14.08 17.41 16.52
CA GLU A 122 -14.04 18.31 17.68
C GLU A 122 -13.71 19.77 17.29
N ARG A 123 -12.87 19.98 16.26
CA ARG A 123 -12.62 21.34 15.72
C ARG A 123 -13.86 21.88 15.01
N HIS A 124 -14.49 21.05 14.18
CA HIS A 124 -15.65 21.42 13.39
C HIS A 124 -16.86 21.74 14.28
N GLU A 125 -17.07 20.98 15.36
CA GLU A 125 -18.08 21.26 16.38
C GLU A 125 -17.86 22.62 17.04
N ARG A 126 -16.62 22.94 17.45
CA ARG A 126 -16.27 24.26 18.01
C ARG A 126 -16.39 25.42 16.99
N GLU A 127 -16.24 25.15 15.69
CA GLU A 127 -16.48 26.15 14.64
C GLU A 127 -17.98 26.36 14.38
N ILE A 128 -18.78 25.30 14.43
CA ILE A 128 -20.25 25.36 14.39
C ILE A 128 -20.78 26.11 15.62
N GLU A 129 -20.34 25.76 16.83
CA GLU A 129 -20.76 26.41 18.07
C GLU A 129 -20.42 27.91 18.05
N GLN A 130 -19.24 28.29 17.57
CA GLN A 130 -18.89 29.71 17.39
C GLN A 130 -19.76 30.42 16.35
N GLN A 131 -20.16 29.75 15.27
CA GLN A 131 -21.08 30.33 14.29
C GLN A 131 -22.49 30.47 14.88
N ILE A 132 -22.99 29.47 15.61
CA ILE A 132 -24.26 29.53 16.34
C ILE A 132 -24.22 30.65 17.40
N ALA A 133 -23.15 30.78 18.18
CA ALA A 133 -23.02 31.83 19.19
C ALA A 133 -22.94 33.24 18.57
N ARG A 134 -22.28 33.41 17.41
CA ARG A 134 -22.26 34.68 16.66
C ARG A 134 -23.63 35.00 16.04
N ALA A 135 -24.30 34.00 15.47
CA ALA A 135 -25.64 34.13 14.92
C ALA A 135 -26.64 34.49 16.03
N ALA A 136 -26.66 33.74 17.13
CA ALA A 136 -27.51 34.01 18.30
C ALA A 136 -27.20 35.35 18.97
N LYS A 137 -25.96 35.85 18.91
CA LYS A 137 -25.62 37.21 19.38
C LYS A 137 -26.12 38.31 18.43
N SER A 138 -26.11 38.08 17.11
CA SER A 138 -26.71 39.00 16.12
C SER A 138 -28.24 38.90 16.05
N MET A 139 -28.80 37.77 16.45
CA MET A 139 -30.23 37.46 16.46
C MET A 139 -30.84 37.59 17.87
N ARG A 140 -30.17 38.26 18.81
CA ARG A 140 -30.83 38.70 20.04
C ARG A 140 -31.85 39.77 19.67
N PRO A 141 -33.16 39.56 19.92
CA PRO A 141 -34.13 40.64 19.76
C PRO A 141 -33.82 41.76 20.75
N VAL A 142 -34.13 43.00 20.38
CA VAL A 142 -34.07 44.14 21.29
C VAL A 142 -35.24 44.04 22.28
N MET A 143 -35.03 43.34 23.40
CA MET A 143 -36.00 43.29 24.50
C MET A 143 -35.95 44.58 25.34
N SER A 144 -36.27 45.73 24.73
CA SER A 144 -36.33 47.03 25.41
C SER A 144 -37.04 48.15 24.64
N SER A 145 -38.28 47.92 24.16
CA SER A 145 -39.27 48.98 23.87
C SER A 145 -40.61 48.38 23.41
N ASP A 146 -41.72 48.85 23.97
CA ASP A 146 -43.08 48.43 23.60
C ASP A 146 -43.56 49.15 22.32
N ASP A 147 -43.90 48.41 21.27
CA ASP A 147 -44.80 48.88 20.19
C ASP A 147 -45.35 47.67 19.38
N PRO A 148 -46.68 47.51 19.16
CA PRO A 148 -47.25 46.27 18.62
C PRO A 148 -47.93 46.40 17.23
N ASP A 149 -47.17 46.50 16.13
CA ASP A 149 -47.71 46.26 14.77
C ASP A 149 -46.64 45.77 13.76
N LEU A 150 -47.10 45.38 12.55
CA LEU A 150 -46.35 45.00 11.35
C LEU A 150 -45.64 43.63 11.36
N GLU A 151 -46.39 42.55 11.58
CA GLU A 151 -46.04 41.23 11.04
C GLU A 151 -46.57 41.13 9.59
N GLU A 152 -45.75 41.52 8.60
CA GLU A 152 -46.11 41.35 7.18
C GLU A 152 -45.09 40.51 6.39
N LYS A 153 -45.53 39.32 5.99
CA LYS A 153 -44.73 38.31 5.30
C LYS A 153 -44.47 38.74 3.86
N LYS A 154 -43.21 39.11 3.55
CA LYS A 154 -42.77 39.54 2.21
C LYS A 154 -42.77 38.40 1.18
N GLN A 155 -43.96 38.00 0.72
CA GLN A 155 -44.14 37.02 -0.34
C GLN A 155 -43.72 37.59 -1.70
N LEU A 156 -42.92 36.83 -2.46
CA LEU A 156 -42.54 37.19 -3.82
C LEU A 156 -43.61 36.73 -4.81
N GLN A 157 -44.45 37.65 -5.28
CA GLN A 157 -45.43 37.37 -6.32
C GLN A 157 -44.77 37.35 -7.70
N ARG A 158 -45.18 36.39 -8.53
CA ARG A 158 -44.77 36.25 -9.94
C ARG A 158 -45.82 36.91 -10.82
N ASN A 159 -45.43 37.87 -11.65
CA ASN A 159 -46.34 38.52 -12.61
C ASN A 159 -46.00 38.01 -14.02
N ILE A 160 -47.02 37.49 -14.71
CA ILE A 160 -46.98 36.91 -16.07
C ILE A 160 -46.32 35.51 -16.12
N GLU A 161 -46.83 34.64 -16.98
CA GLU A 161 -46.31 33.29 -17.23
C GLU A 161 -45.62 33.20 -18.61
N ASN A 162 -44.69 32.25 -18.77
CA ASN A 162 -43.87 31.99 -19.96
C ASN A 162 -42.72 32.98 -20.28
N GLU A 163 -41.85 33.24 -19.32
CA GLU A 163 -40.40 33.43 -19.61
C GLU A 163 -39.51 32.60 -18.68
N LYS A 164 -38.29 32.28 -19.12
CA LYS A 164 -37.32 31.49 -18.34
C LYS A 164 -36.51 32.40 -17.41
N VAL A 165 -36.56 32.14 -16.10
CA VAL A 165 -35.70 32.79 -15.11
C VAL A 165 -34.23 32.39 -15.34
N ALA A 166 -33.46 33.28 -15.94
CA ALA A 166 -32.03 33.10 -16.20
C ALA A 166 -31.18 33.70 -15.08
N PHE A 167 -30.66 32.86 -14.17
CA PHE A 167 -29.79 33.30 -13.08
C PHE A 167 -28.37 33.62 -13.59
N ALA A 168 -28.14 34.89 -13.97
CA ALA A 168 -26.84 35.39 -14.39
C ALA A 168 -25.89 35.58 -13.19
N LEU A 169 -25.28 34.49 -12.70
CA LEU A 169 -24.28 34.52 -11.62
C LEU A 169 -22.91 35.02 -12.14
N THR A 170 -22.82 36.31 -12.49
CA THR A 170 -21.58 36.93 -12.93
C THR A 170 -20.57 37.02 -11.78
N SER A 171 -19.46 36.30 -11.88
CA SER A 171 -18.38 36.34 -10.89
C SER A 171 -17.67 37.70 -10.91
N ALA A 172 -17.97 38.57 -9.95
CA ALA A 172 -17.45 39.93 -9.87
C ALA A 172 -15.94 39.97 -9.53
N ARG A 173 -15.08 39.91 -10.55
CA ARG A 173 -13.63 40.08 -10.41
C ARG A 173 -13.26 41.57 -10.39
N LEU A 174 -13.37 42.20 -9.23
CA LEU A 174 -12.95 43.60 -9.05
C LEU A 174 -11.43 43.76 -9.26
N LYS A 175 -11.07 44.65 -10.18
CA LYS A 175 -9.80 45.40 -10.19
C LYS A 175 -10.13 46.88 -10.37
N THR A 176 -9.29 47.73 -9.79
CA THR A 176 -9.59 49.14 -9.50
C THR A 176 -8.89 50.12 -10.45
N GLY A 177 -9.56 51.23 -10.78
CA GLY A 177 -8.88 52.52 -11.07
C GLY A 177 -9.11 53.13 -12.46
N LYS A 178 -9.94 54.20 -12.49
CA LYS A 178 -9.84 55.50 -13.23
C LYS A 178 -9.13 55.55 -14.61
N GLU A 179 -9.78 56.08 -15.67
CA GLU A 179 -9.87 57.52 -16.04
C GLU A 179 -8.48 58.17 -16.27
N ILE A 180 -8.14 58.86 -17.37
CA ILE A 180 -8.81 59.34 -18.61
C ILE A 180 -7.70 59.50 -19.71
N ASP A 181 -7.86 59.94 -20.98
CA ASP A 181 -8.93 60.66 -21.71
C ASP A 181 -8.96 60.28 -23.23
N ASN A 182 -9.44 61.16 -24.12
CA ASN A 182 -9.77 60.93 -25.54
C ASN A 182 -9.03 61.85 -26.54
N ALA A 183 -8.31 61.30 -27.53
CA ALA A 183 -7.97 61.97 -28.81
C ALA A 183 -7.42 61.01 -29.90
N GLN A 184 -7.78 61.30 -31.15
CA GLN A 184 -7.54 60.58 -32.43
C GLN A 184 -6.06 60.36 -32.83
N GLY A 185 -5.72 59.29 -33.60
CA GLY A 185 -4.34 59.17 -34.15
C GLY A 185 -3.85 57.91 -34.92
N ILE A 186 -4.61 57.33 -35.87
CA ILE A 186 -4.14 56.60 -37.09
C ILE A 186 -3.08 55.43 -36.99
N ASP A 187 -3.55 54.24 -37.42
CA ASP A 187 -2.85 53.09 -38.10
C ASP A 187 -1.97 52.05 -37.34
N GLU A 188 -1.85 50.86 -37.96
CA GLU A 188 -1.06 49.64 -37.67
C GLU A 188 -1.13 49.01 -36.24
N SER A 189 -1.50 47.74 -36.00
CA SER A 189 -1.54 46.56 -36.89
C SER A 189 -2.15 45.29 -36.25
N LYS A 190 -2.49 44.30 -37.10
CA LYS A 190 -2.56 42.82 -36.87
C LYS A 190 -3.66 42.17 -35.99
N ALA A 191 -3.93 40.90 -36.37
CA ALA A 191 -4.79 39.88 -35.74
C ALA A 191 -6.33 40.04 -35.98
N LEU A 192 -7.17 38.98 -35.97
CA LEU A 192 -6.95 37.56 -35.66
C LEU A 192 -7.90 36.61 -36.45
N ARG A 193 -7.44 35.36 -36.68
CA ARG A 193 -8.14 34.09 -37.06
C ARG A 193 -9.68 34.08 -37.17
N LYS A 194 -10.22 33.36 -38.17
CA LYS A 194 -11.51 32.63 -38.03
C LYS A 194 -11.71 31.44 -38.99
N THR A 195 -11.61 30.22 -38.47
CA THR A 195 -12.08 28.93 -39.06
C THR A 195 -12.26 27.89 -37.94
N SER A 196 -13.12 26.87 -37.98
CA SER A 196 -14.50 26.70 -38.51
C SER A 196 -14.92 25.23 -38.36
N SER A 197 -16.08 24.91 -37.79
CA SER A 197 -16.74 23.59 -37.94
C SER A 197 -18.14 23.48 -37.30
N VAL A 198 -19.20 23.54 -38.11
CA VAL A 198 -20.50 22.87 -37.85
C VAL A 198 -21.16 22.53 -39.20
N PHE A 199 -21.08 21.27 -39.62
CA PHE A 199 -21.95 20.51 -40.57
C PHE A 199 -21.21 19.19 -40.93
N SER A 200 -21.82 18.06 -41.30
CA SER A 200 -23.12 17.41 -41.01
C SER A 200 -23.08 16.01 -41.66
N GLY A 201 -23.97 15.08 -41.26
CA GLY A 201 -24.16 13.80 -41.95
C GLY A 201 -23.41 12.59 -41.35
N ASP A 202 -23.85 11.34 -41.53
CA ASP A 202 -25.08 10.64 -41.07
C ASP A 202 -25.11 9.19 -41.67
N ASP A 203 -25.92 8.30 -41.10
CA ASP A 203 -26.41 6.96 -41.56
C ASP A 203 -25.43 5.85 -42.05
N ASN A 204 -25.07 4.92 -41.14
CA ASN A 204 -25.54 3.51 -41.09
C ASN A 204 -25.46 2.57 -42.35
N SER A 205 -24.86 1.36 -42.20
CA SER A 205 -25.57 0.05 -42.15
C SER A 205 -24.80 -1.22 -42.64
N LYS A 206 -25.12 -2.38 -42.01
CA LYS A 206 -25.29 -3.77 -42.57
C LYS A 206 -24.10 -4.49 -43.31
N ASN A 207 -23.93 -5.83 -43.32
CA ASN A 207 -24.52 -7.02 -42.63
C ASN A 207 -23.60 -8.29 -42.80
N SER A 208 -24.05 -9.49 -42.37
CA SER A 208 -23.51 -10.88 -42.56
C SER A 208 -22.21 -11.24 -41.79
N GLU A 209 -22.07 -12.37 -41.05
CA GLU A 209 -22.32 -13.83 -41.29
C GLU A 209 -21.24 -14.47 -42.20
N GLU A 210 -20.61 -15.64 -41.94
CA GLU A 210 -21.07 -16.90 -41.32
C GLU A 210 -20.15 -17.51 -40.21
N ARG A 211 -20.03 -18.87 -40.11
CA ARG A 211 -20.57 -19.64 -38.96
C ARG A 211 -20.00 -21.08 -38.75
N SER A 212 -19.25 -21.36 -37.66
CA SER A 212 -18.99 -22.73 -37.13
C SER A 212 -18.13 -22.72 -35.83
N ILE A 213 -17.99 -23.76 -34.98
CA ILE A 213 -18.94 -24.70 -34.30
C ILE A 213 -18.07 -25.63 -33.40
N PHE A 214 -18.26 -25.60 -32.06
CA PHE A 214 -17.67 -26.49 -31.02
C PHE A 214 -16.11 -26.49 -30.85
N ALA A 215 -15.52 -26.88 -29.72
CA ALA A 215 -15.96 -26.81 -28.32
C ALA A 215 -14.76 -26.89 -27.32
N ASN A 216 -14.75 -25.95 -26.37
CA ASN A 216 -13.78 -25.75 -25.29
C ASN A 216 -13.49 -26.95 -24.37
N SER A 217 -12.31 -26.90 -23.71
CA SER A 217 -12.28 -26.66 -22.25
C SER A 217 -10.93 -26.12 -21.75
N GLU A 218 -10.85 -24.84 -21.39
CA GLU A 218 -10.09 -24.39 -20.21
C GLU A 218 -10.61 -23.03 -19.70
N THR A 219 -10.28 -22.68 -18.46
CA THR A 219 -11.05 -21.71 -17.65
C THR A 219 -10.45 -20.31 -17.58
N GLN A 220 -11.29 -19.28 -17.73
CA GLN A 220 -11.08 -17.99 -17.05
C GLN A 220 -12.39 -17.32 -16.66
N GLU A 221 -12.34 -16.51 -15.61
CA GLU A 221 -13.48 -16.12 -14.79
C GLU A 221 -14.23 -14.89 -15.34
N ARG A 222 -15.56 -14.83 -15.15
CA ARG A 222 -16.28 -13.56 -15.32
C ARG A 222 -17.50 -13.42 -14.40
N ALA A 223 -17.55 -12.23 -13.79
CA ALA A 223 -18.52 -11.73 -12.81
C ALA A 223 -19.97 -12.21 -12.97
N HIS A 224 -20.55 -12.68 -11.85
CA HIS A 224 -21.99 -12.79 -11.69
C HIS A 224 -22.58 -11.46 -11.21
N SER A 225 -23.62 -10.98 -11.88
CA SER A 225 -24.34 -9.74 -11.52
C SER A 225 -25.34 -9.96 -10.40
N PHE A 226 -25.52 -8.96 -9.52
CA PHE A 226 -26.75 -8.77 -8.76
C PHE A 226 -27.27 -7.33 -8.93
N ALA A 227 -28.59 -7.16 -8.82
CA ALA A 227 -29.31 -6.05 -9.44
C ALA A 227 -29.24 -4.72 -8.66
N LEU A 228 -29.20 -3.61 -9.41
CA LEU A 228 -29.40 -2.25 -8.92
C LEU A 228 -30.82 -1.77 -9.27
N SER A 229 -31.63 -1.47 -8.25
CA SER A 229 -32.88 -0.73 -8.41
C SER A 229 -32.60 0.77 -8.59
N LYS A 230 -33.47 1.49 -9.30
CA LYS A 230 -33.28 2.92 -9.58
C LYS A 230 -33.50 3.77 -8.32
N GLY A 231 -32.44 4.44 -7.87
CA GLY A 231 -32.47 5.57 -6.93
C GLY A 231 -32.03 6.85 -7.63
N LYS A 232 -32.78 7.94 -7.47
CA LYS A 232 -32.66 9.19 -8.26
C LYS A 232 -31.58 10.13 -7.70
N ASP A 233 -31.00 10.94 -8.58
CA ASP A 233 -29.82 11.78 -8.35
C ASP A 233 -30.04 12.97 -7.39
N ILE A 234 -29.04 13.27 -6.57
CA ILE A 234 -28.69 14.64 -6.14
C ILE A 234 -27.16 14.80 -6.20
N SER A 235 -26.68 15.83 -6.91
CA SER A 235 -25.25 16.09 -7.13
C SER A 235 -24.67 17.08 -6.11
N GLY A 236 -23.56 16.73 -5.43
CA GLY A 236 -22.88 17.59 -4.47
C GLY A 236 -21.38 17.29 -4.29
N SER A 237 -20.53 18.07 -4.98
CA SER A 237 -19.09 18.31 -4.72
C SER A 237 -18.27 17.28 -3.91
N LYS A 238 -17.79 16.20 -4.56
CA LYS A 238 -16.63 15.42 -4.07
C LYS A 238 -15.34 15.91 -4.74
N GLN A 239 -14.45 16.63 -4.03
CA GLN A 239 -13.11 16.94 -4.59
C GLN A 239 -11.99 17.39 -3.62
N ARG A 240 -12.20 17.45 -2.29
CA ARG A 240 -11.18 17.97 -1.35
C ARG A 240 -10.37 16.88 -0.63
N ASP A 241 -11.02 15.75 -0.37
CA ASP A 241 -10.63 14.81 0.70
C ASP A 241 -9.55 13.82 0.26
N ALA A 242 -9.43 13.59 -1.06
CA ALA A 242 -8.44 12.70 -1.66
C ALA A 242 -6.98 13.11 -1.36
N LYS A 243 -6.70 14.40 -1.12
CA LYS A 243 -5.36 14.86 -0.73
C LYS A 243 -4.99 14.49 0.70
N GLY A 244 -5.92 14.53 1.65
CA GLY A 244 -5.65 14.21 3.06
C GLY A 244 -5.22 12.75 3.23
N GLY A 245 -5.97 11.82 2.64
CA GLY A 245 -5.65 10.39 2.66
C GLY A 245 -4.30 10.06 1.99
N ALA A 246 -3.97 10.72 0.89
CA ALA A 246 -2.68 10.52 0.20
C ALA A 246 -1.49 11.03 1.04
N ILE A 247 -1.63 12.17 1.73
CA ILE A 247 -0.57 12.71 2.61
C ILE A 247 -0.36 11.83 3.83
N ALA A 248 -1.44 11.37 4.48
CA ALA A 248 -1.35 10.46 5.62
C ALA A 248 -0.70 9.11 5.23
N LEU A 249 -1.11 8.53 4.10
CA LEU A 249 -0.50 7.30 3.58
C LEU A 249 0.99 7.51 3.24
N ALA A 250 1.35 8.62 2.60
CA ALA A 250 2.74 8.94 2.27
C ALA A 250 3.61 9.08 3.53
N GLN A 251 3.13 9.79 4.57
CA GLN A 251 3.86 9.89 5.85
C GLN A 251 4.06 8.53 6.52
N LEU A 252 3.05 7.66 6.50
CA LEU A 252 3.15 6.33 7.12
C LEU A 252 4.02 5.35 6.32
N MET A 253 4.04 5.47 4.99
CA MET A 253 5.02 4.78 4.15
C MET A 253 6.43 5.31 4.41
N GLU A 254 6.62 6.62 4.58
CA GLU A 254 7.92 7.22 4.93
C GLU A 254 8.40 6.82 6.34
N GLU A 255 7.49 6.74 7.33
CA GLU A 255 7.74 6.18 8.67
C GLU A 255 8.19 4.71 8.57
N GLU A 256 7.51 3.89 7.77
CA GLU A 256 7.84 2.48 7.56
C GLU A 256 9.15 2.29 6.78
N GLU A 257 9.42 3.13 5.77
CA GLU A 257 10.65 3.12 4.98
C GLU A 257 11.85 3.51 5.84
N LYS A 258 11.75 4.54 6.68
CA LYS A 258 12.80 4.91 7.64
C LYS A 258 13.02 3.85 8.73
N ALA A 259 11.99 3.07 9.07
CA ALA A 259 12.14 1.90 9.94
C ALA A 259 12.86 0.75 9.22
N LYS A 260 12.44 0.41 8.00
CA LYS A 260 13.10 -0.59 7.13
C LYS A 260 14.55 -0.20 6.83
N GLU A 261 14.83 1.07 6.57
CA GLU A 261 16.17 1.62 6.36
C GLU A 261 17.07 1.36 7.56
N LYS A 262 16.64 1.72 8.78
CA LYS A 262 17.42 1.48 10.02
C LYS A 262 17.65 -0.01 10.31
N VAL A 263 16.77 -0.90 9.84
CA VAL A 263 16.94 -2.35 9.99
C VAL A 263 17.80 -2.94 8.86
N ASN A 264 17.71 -2.42 7.64
CA ASN A 264 18.33 -2.99 6.44
C ASN A 264 19.67 -2.35 6.05
N ARG A 265 20.00 -1.13 6.54
CA ARG A 265 21.35 -0.56 6.45
C ARG A 265 22.27 -1.45 7.28
N LYS A 266 23.22 -2.10 6.62
CA LYS A 266 24.30 -2.90 7.24
C LYS A 266 25.64 -2.38 6.73
N ASP A 267 26.67 -2.58 7.54
CA ASP A 267 28.06 -2.22 7.22
C ASP A 267 28.57 -2.98 5.98
N TYR A 268 28.04 -4.18 5.72
CA TYR A 268 28.37 -4.96 4.53
C TYR A 268 27.43 -4.67 3.36
N TRP A 269 27.96 -4.43 2.16
CA TRP A 269 27.16 -4.11 0.95
C TRP A 269 27.37 -5.09 -0.22
N LEU A 270 28.39 -5.96 -0.16
CA LEU A 270 28.67 -6.90 -1.25
C LEU A 270 27.50 -7.87 -1.53
N VAL A 271 27.25 -8.09 -2.83
CA VAL A 271 26.30 -9.07 -3.37
C VAL A 271 26.91 -9.69 -4.62
N GLU A 272 26.55 -10.94 -4.91
CA GLU A 272 26.99 -11.66 -6.10
C GLU A 272 26.36 -11.07 -7.38
N GLY A 273 27.10 -11.13 -8.50
CA GLY A 273 26.66 -10.56 -9.78
C GLY A 273 26.77 -9.03 -9.89
N LEU A 274 27.43 -8.35 -8.94
CA LEU A 274 27.75 -6.92 -9.04
C LEU A 274 29.00 -6.68 -9.90
N ILE A 275 29.05 -5.55 -10.61
CA ILE A 275 30.27 -5.04 -11.24
C ILE A 275 30.91 -4.00 -10.31
N VAL A 276 32.09 -4.30 -9.79
CA VAL A 276 32.85 -3.48 -8.84
C VAL A 276 34.16 -3.00 -9.46
N LYS A 277 34.75 -1.95 -8.88
CA LYS A 277 36.04 -1.38 -9.26
C LYS A 277 37.04 -1.58 -8.13
N VAL A 278 38.18 -2.21 -8.43
CA VAL A 278 39.22 -2.55 -7.45
C VAL A 278 40.05 -1.30 -7.14
N MET A 279 40.15 -0.96 -5.86
CA MET A 279 40.84 0.25 -5.36
C MET A 279 41.98 -0.07 -4.39
N SER A 280 42.27 -1.36 -4.15
CA SER A 280 43.48 -1.80 -3.46
C SER A 280 44.75 -1.19 -4.08
N LYS A 281 45.57 -0.53 -3.25
CA LYS A 281 46.88 -0.02 -3.67
C LYS A 281 47.91 -1.15 -3.81
N SER A 282 47.80 -2.20 -3.00
CA SER A 282 48.67 -3.38 -3.03
C SER A 282 48.59 -4.10 -4.39
N LEU A 283 47.38 -4.16 -4.97
CA LEU A 283 47.15 -4.76 -6.29
C LEU A 283 47.52 -3.84 -7.47
N ALA A 284 48.07 -2.65 -7.21
CA ALA A 284 48.59 -1.76 -8.27
C ALA A 284 49.88 -2.30 -8.89
N GLU A 285 50.73 -2.99 -8.11
CA GLU A 285 51.96 -3.64 -8.61
C GLU A 285 51.65 -4.75 -9.63
N HIS A 286 50.45 -5.33 -9.56
CA HIS A 286 49.94 -6.32 -10.50
C HIS A 286 49.00 -5.73 -11.57
N GLY A 287 48.87 -4.40 -11.66
CA GLY A 287 48.09 -3.70 -12.69
C GLY A 287 46.56 -3.75 -12.52
N TYR A 288 46.02 -4.29 -11.43
CA TYR A 288 44.57 -4.41 -11.21
C TYR A 288 43.94 -3.18 -10.54
N TYR A 289 44.73 -2.18 -10.15
CA TYR A 289 44.23 -0.95 -9.54
C TYR A 289 43.36 -0.12 -10.51
N LYS A 290 42.21 0.37 -10.02
CA LYS A 290 41.11 1.01 -10.77
C LYS A 290 40.41 0.13 -11.82
N GLN A 291 40.80 -1.13 -11.97
CA GLN A 291 40.18 -2.03 -12.94
C GLN A 291 38.85 -2.60 -12.46
N LYS A 292 38.04 -3.03 -13.42
CA LYS A 292 36.66 -3.50 -13.19
C LYS A 292 36.59 -5.03 -13.19
N GLY A 293 35.79 -5.58 -12.29
CA GLY A 293 35.53 -7.02 -12.20
C GLY A 293 34.09 -7.31 -11.78
N ILE A 294 33.67 -8.56 -11.96
CA ILE A 294 32.38 -9.08 -11.53
C ILE A 294 32.57 -9.82 -10.21
N VAL A 295 31.76 -9.52 -9.20
CA VAL A 295 31.69 -10.31 -7.96
C VAL A 295 31.09 -11.68 -8.30
N SER A 296 31.95 -12.69 -8.41
CA SER A 296 31.54 -14.06 -8.75
C SER A 296 31.01 -14.82 -7.53
N LYS A 297 31.45 -14.44 -6.32
CA LYS A 297 31.02 -15.02 -5.05
C LYS A 297 31.30 -14.06 -3.89
N VAL A 298 30.51 -14.11 -2.83
CA VAL A 298 30.83 -13.42 -1.55
C VAL A 298 31.20 -14.45 -0.48
N ILE A 299 32.34 -14.24 0.17
CA ILE A 299 32.83 -15.07 1.28
C ILE A 299 32.45 -14.41 2.60
N GLY A 300 31.53 -15.06 3.33
CA GLY A 300 31.02 -14.55 4.60
C GLY A 300 30.11 -13.34 4.40
N LYS A 301 30.68 -12.13 4.44
CA LYS A 301 29.96 -10.85 4.34
C LYS A 301 30.78 -9.71 3.71
N TYR A 302 32.08 -9.65 4.00
CA TYR A 302 32.95 -8.51 3.68
C TYR A 302 33.94 -8.77 2.52
N VAL A 303 34.22 -10.04 2.19
CA VAL A 303 35.20 -10.41 1.14
C VAL A 303 34.50 -10.91 -0.12
N ALA A 304 34.91 -10.41 -1.29
CA ALA A 304 34.44 -10.88 -2.60
C ALA A 304 35.52 -11.71 -3.33
N GLU A 305 35.09 -12.74 -4.06
CA GLU A 305 35.85 -13.32 -5.17
C GLU A 305 35.48 -12.54 -6.44
N VAL A 306 36.34 -11.58 -6.80
CA VAL A 306 36.15 -10.68 -7.95
C VAL A 306 36.87 -11.26 -9.16
N LYS A 307 36.11 -11.59 -10.21
CA LYS A 307 36.66 -11.99 -11.52
C LYS A 307 36.87 -10.74 -12.37
N MET A 308 38.12 -10.41 -12.67
CA MET A 308 38.48 -9.24 -13.48
C MET A 308 37.96 -9.38 -14.91
N LEU A 309 37.45 -8.28 -15.48
CA LEU A 309 37.04 -8.25 -16.90
C LEU A 309 38.28 -8.32 -17.79
N ASP A 310 39.29 -7.52 -17.48
CA ASP A 310 40.58 -7.52 -18.16
C ASP A 310 41.43 -8.66 -17.59
N GLY A 311 41.76 -9.65 -18.42
CA GLY A 311 42.61 -10.79 -18.08
C GLY A 311 41.93 -11.96 -17.36
N GLY A 312 40.68 -11.83 -16.90
CA GLY A 312 39.89 -12.95 -16.37
C GLY A 312 40.33 -13.53 -15.01
N ALA A 313 41.37 -12.98 -14.39
CA ALA A 313 41.90 -13.40 -13.10
C ALA A 313 40.86 -13.28 -11.98
N ILE A 314 40.93 -14.16 -10.97
CA ILE A 314 40.03 -14.14 -9.81
C ILE A 314 40.83 -13.67 -8.59
N LEU A 315 40.43 -12.55 -8.02
CA LEU A 315 41.07 -11.91 -6.88
C LEU A 315 40.17 -12.01 -5.64
N LYS A 316 40.77 -12.14 -4.46
CA LYS A 316 40.05 -12.07 -3.17
C LYS A 316 40.32 -10.70 -2.57
N VAL A 317 39.27 -9.89 -2.45
CA VAL A 317 39.36 -8.47 -2.11
C VAL A 317 38.27 -8.14 -1.09
N ASP A 318 38.59 -7.40 -0.05
CA ASP A 318 37.59 -6.92 0.92
C ASP A 318 36.81 -5.71 0.37
N GLN A 319 35.59 -5.50 0.85
CA GLN A 319 34.73 -4.39 0.44
C GLN A 319 35.34 -3.00 0.70
N GLU A 320 36.26 -2.86 1.66
CA GLU A 320 36.98 -1.60 1.88
C GLU A 320 37.93 -1.24 0.71
N GLU A 321 38.37 -2.24 -0.06
CA GLU A 321 39.20 -2.08 -1.25
C GLU A 321 38.39 -2.12 -2.56
N LEU A 322 37.05 -2.05 -2.48
CA LEU A 322 36.13 -2.10 -3.62
C LEU A 322 35.23 -0.86 -3.69
N GLU A 323 35.00 -0.38 -4.91
CA GLU A 323 34.15 0.78 -5.20
C GLU A 323 32.94 0.34 -6.04
N THR A 324 31.75 0.84 -5.71
CA THR A 324 30.53 0.61 -6.50
C THR A 324 30.66 1.24 -7.88
N VAL A 325 30.30 0.52 -8.94
CA VAL A 325 30.30 1.07 -10.30
C VAL A 325 28.88 1.49 -10.67
N ILE A 326 28.69 2.75 -11.03
CA ILE A 326 27.42 3.25 -11.56
C ILE A 326 27.41 3.04 -13.09
N PRO A 327 26.33 2.49 -13.68
CA PRO A 327 26.20 2.35 -15.12
C PRO A 327 25.84 3.70 -15.79
N GLN A 328 25.74 3.70 -17.11
CA GLN A 328 25.07 4.79 -17.82
C GLN A 328 23.57 4.83 -17.49
N ILE A 329 22.95 5.99 -17.69
CA ILE A 329 21.50 6.19 -17.57
C ILE A 329 20.75 5.17 -18.46
N GLY A 330 19.66 4.62 -17.95
CA GLY A 330 18.93 3.48 -18.54
C GLY A 330 19.51 2.10 -18.20
N GLY A 331 20.69 2.04 -17.57
CA GLY A 331 21.34 0.80 -17.13
C GLY A 331 20.74 0.20 -15.86
N LEU A 332 20.92 -1.12 -15.71
CA LEU A 332 20.50 -1.89 -14.54
C LEU A 332 21.50 -1.77 -13.37
N VAL A 333 20.96 -1.52 -12.19
CA VAL A 333 21.65 -1.51 -10.89
C VAL A 333 20.94 -2.46 -9.92
N LYS A 334 21.67 -2.86 -8.88
CA LYS A 334 21.10 -3.47 -7.67
C LYS A 334 21.21 -2.48 -6.53
N ILE A 335 20.16 -2.40 -5.73
CA ILE A 335 20.18 -1.66 -4.47
C ILE A 335 20.86 -2.56 -3.43
N VAL A 336 22.03 -2.14 -2.93
CA VAL A 336 22.88 -2.95 -2.04
C VAL A 336 22.68 -2.62 -0.56
N ASN A 337 22.10 -1.46 -0.23
CA ASN A 337 21.80 -1.06 1.15
C ASN A 337 20.49 -0.26 1.26
N GLY A 338 20.17 0.20 2.47
CA GLY A 338 18.98 1.00 2.76
C GLY A 338 17.67 0.20 2.71
N ALA A 339 16.53 0.90 2.71
CA ALA A 339 15.20 0.27 2.84
C ALA A 339 14.90 -0.80 1.78
N TYR A 340 15.39 -0.59 0.55
CA TYR A 340 15.10 -1.41 -0.64
C TYR A 340 16.19 -2.44 -0.98
N ARG A 341 17.12 -2.69 -0.06
CA ARG A 341 18.23 -3.64 -0.20
C ARG A 341 17.81 -4.97 -0.86
N GLY A 342 18.57 -5.39 -1.86
CA GLY A 342 18.34 -6.60 -2.65
C GLY A 342 17.50 -6.37 -3.92
N SER A 343 16.73 -5.28 -4.00
CA SER A 343 15.92 -4.96 -5.19
C SER A 343 16.79 -4.66 -6.40
N ASN A 344 16.32 -5.03 -7.59
CA ASN A 344 16.89 -4.56 -8.85
C ASN A 344 16.22 -3.23 -9.25
N ALA A 345 16.93 -2.36 -9.95
CA ALA A 345 16.42 -1.08 -10.39
C ALA A 345 17.09 -0.61 -11.69
N ARG A 346 16.43 0.30 -12.41
CA ARG A 346 16.98 1.02 -13.56
C ARG A 346 17.35 2.45 -13.17
N LEU A 347 18.53 2.88 -13.60
CA LEU A 347 19.04 4.23 -13.35
C LEU A 347 18.35 5.26 -14.26
N LEU A 348 17.69 6.27 -13.69
CA LEU A 348 16.97 7.32 -14.43
C LEU A 348 17.79 8.61 -14.57
N SER A 349 18.46 9.05 -13.51
CA SER A 349 19.33 10.24 -13.54
C SER A 349 20.38 10.21 -12.43
N ILE A 350 21.38 11.09 -12.54
CA ILE A 350 22.54 11.17 -11.64
C ILE A 350 22.69 12.65 -11.21
N ASP A 351 22.80 12.93 -9.90
CA ASP A 351 23.11 14.25 -9.31
C ASP A 351 24.54 14.21 -8.73
N THR A 352 25.50 14.63 -9.55
CA THR A 352 26.93 14.65 -9.21
C THR A 352 27.29 15.69 -8.14
N ALA A 353 26.43 16.65 -7.84
CA ALA A 353 26.68 17.64 -6.78
C ALA A 353 26.36 17.09 -5.38
N LYS A 354 25.53 16.04 -5.31
CA LYS A 354 25.11 15.41 -4.04
C LYS A 354 25.52 13.95 -3.88
N PHE A 355 26.18 13.37 -4.88
CA PHE A 355 26.48 11.94 -4.94
C PHE A 355 25.23 11.05 -4.79
N THR A 356 24.11 11.49 -5.41
CA THR A 356 22.84 10.76 -5.37
C THR A 356 22.32 10.44 -6.77
N ALA A 357 21.64 9.32 -6.89
CA ALA A 357 20.97 8.88 -8.10
C ALA A 357 19.44 8.92 -7.97
N LYS A 358 18.76 8.95 -9.12
CA LYS A 358 17.36 8.56 -9.23
C LYS A 358 17.26 7.20 -9.87
N VAL A 359 16.59 6.27 -9.21
CA VAL A 359 16.41 4.90 -9.70
C VAL A 359 14.95 4.50 -9.65
N GLN A 360 14.51 3.70 -10.61
CA GLN A 360 13.19 3.08 -10.60
C GLN A 360 13.35 1.59 -10.33
N ILE A 361 12.70 1.07 -9.29
CA ILE A 361 12.73 -0.35 -8.95
C ILE A 361 12.07 -1.14 -10.09
N GLU A 362 12.77 -2.17 -10.58
CA GLU A 362 12.28 -3.08 -11.61
C GLU A 362 12.21 -4.50 -11.02
N LYS A 363 11.00 -5.06 -11.03
CA LYS A 363 10.60 -6.38 -10.50
C LYS A 363 10.61 -6.47 -8.96
N GLY A 364 9.54 -7.03 -8.41
CA GLY A 364 9.36 -7.29 -6.97
C GLY A 364 8.14 -6.57 -6.38
N LEU A 365 8.02 -6.54 -5.04
CA LEU A 365 6.87 -5.93 -4.34
C LEU A 365 6.73 -4.41 -4.54
N TYR A 366 7.79 -3.74 -4.98
CA TYR A 366 7.85 -2.29 -5.18
C TYR A 366 8.08 -1.92 -6.66
N ASP A 367 7.69 -2.79 -7.59
CA ASP A 367 7.90 -2.59 -9.03
C ASP A 367 7.34 -1.25 -9.54
N GLY A 368 8.09 -0.60 -10.42
CA GLY A 368 7.79 0.73 -10.93
C GLY A 368 8.01 1.89 -9.95
N ARG A 369 8.33 1.65 -8.66
CA ARG A 369 8.55 2.72 -7.68
C ARG A 369 9.83 3.51 -7.96
N ILE A 370 9.72 4.84 -7.99
CA ILE A 370 10.85 5.75 -8.19
C ILE A 370 11.41 6.22 -6.86
N LEU A 371 12.72 6.07 -6.66
CA LEU A 371 13.51 6.65 -5.57
C LEU A 371 14.23 7.89 -6.10
N ASN A 372 14.00 9.05 -5.47
CA ASN A 372 14.45 10.37 -5.97
C ASN A 372 15.84 10.81 -5.49
N ALA A 373 16.39 10.13 -4.48
CA ALA A 373 17.74 10.32 -3.97
C ALA A 373 18.17 9.02 -3.29
N ILE A 374 19.06 8.27 -3.92
CA ILE A 374 19.76 7.12 -3.33
C ILE A 374 21.27 7.36 -3.44
N GLU A 375 22.03 7.05 -2.40
CA GLU A 375 23.48 7.30 -2.35
C GLU A 375 24.23 6.39 -3.34
N TYR A 376 25.37 6.85 -3.85
CA TYR A 376 26.21 6.05 -4.76
C TYR A 376 26.76 4.77 -4.12
N GLU A 377 26.91 4.74 -2.79
CA GLU A 377 27.31 3.55 -2.03
C GLU A 377 26.17 2.52 -1.92
N ASP A 378 24.91 2.97 -2.02
CA ASP A 378 23.71 2.14 -1.90
C ASP A 378 23.27 1.50 -3.22
N ILE A 379 23.89 1.85 -4.35
CA ILE A 379 23.63 1.27 -5.67
C ILE A 379 24.89 0.80 -6.37
N CYS A 380 24.83 -0.36 -7.02
CA CYS A 380 25.94 -0.89 -7.80
C CYS A 380 25.43 -1.51 -9.11
N LYS A 381 26.18 -1.38 -10.21
CA LYS A 381 25.83 -1.93 -11.52
C LYS A 381 25.67 -3.45 -11.41
N LEU A 382 24.53 -3.95 -11.87
CA LEU A 382 24.32 -5.38 -12.03
C LEU A 382 25.09 -5.86 -13.28
N SER A 383 25.79 -6.99 -13.18
CA SER A 383 26.17 -7.75 -14.37
C SER A 383 24.91 -8.29 -15.01
N LEU A 384 24.78 -8.13 -16.32
CA LEU A 384 23.95 -9.04 -17.10
C LEU A 384 24.65 -10.41 -17.05
N SER A 385 23.85 -11.45 -16.84
CA SER A 385 24.27 -12.85 -16.80
C SER A 385 23.70 -13.58 -18.01
#